data_AF-A0A969GNT8-F1
#
_entry.id   AF-A0A969GNT8-F1
#
_cell.length_a   1.000
_cell.length_b   1.000
_cell.length_c   1.000
_cell.angle_alpha   90.00
_cell.angle_beta   90.00
_cell.angle_gamma   90.00
#
_symmetry.space_group_name_H-M   'P 1'
#
loop_
_entity.id
_entity.type
_entity.pdbx_description
1 polymer ?
#
loop_
_entity_poly.entity_id
_entity_poly.type
_entity_poly.pdbx_seq_one_letter_code
_entity_poly.pdbx_strand_id
1 'polypeptide(L)'
;MKLYRTQVTFADGFTYGNEELARELVERFGPYQEHASMTPYTSGMVDYDTALEECEYQGLWFADVANYLLHEKGCAYFTCHWHLYDYINHIHLDGADPACPGYKAENADEVLDLFRRAYQVGDRVLARLWQAADQAAEQKGDEVCVGIVADHGAYPDIRIANIRKFLYDQGFLVLKHGPGAVAEDQDRIDPAEIDWEKTTAYMKRRGFDITINAEPGPEFDAIERKLLTALRTWVDEETGQTVVAIALPKRDAYLLGQWGDQCGDVIFAWDHGYVSGYYTQWLSIVGGGNVGSPEVYGAHHGGFLPTDNGFSSSFGSLLLAGPGLKQGYSRPPERLGYIHAADVAPTVCHILGVEPPAQSQGAVARDLLDGWEMVRSR
;
A
#
# COMPACT_ATOMS: atom_id res chain seq x y z
N MET A 1 -22.47 20.83 -23.12
CA MET A 1 -22.17 21.28 -21.75
C MET A 1 -22.47 20.11 -20.83
N LYS A 2 -21.46 19.50 -20.20
CA LYS A 2 -21.66 18.53 -19.12
C LYS A 2 -21.56 19.31 -17.80
N LEU A 3 -22.53 19.12 -16.91
CA LEU A 3 -22.53 19.73 -15.58
C LEU A 3 -22.21 18.62 -14.58
N TYR A 4 -21.01 18.66 -14.02
CA TYR A 4 -20.61 17.73 -12.96
C TYR A 4 -20.97 18.36 -11.61
N ARG A 5 -21.61 17.59 -10.73
CA ARG A 5 -21.94 18.03 -9.37
C ARG A 5 -20.81 17.58 -8.46
N THR A 6 -20.27 18.51 -7.68
CA THR A 6 -19.25 18.21 -6.66
C THR A 6 -19.76 17.16 -5.68
N GLN A 7 -18.83 16.42 -5.08
CA GLN A 7 -19.13 15.45 -4.04
C GLN A 7 -19.90 16.11 -2.88
N VAL A 8 -20.84 15.37 -2.30
CA VAL A 8 -21.51 15.80 -1.06
C VAL A 8 -20.66 15.31 0.10
N THR A 9 -19.98 16.24 0.78
CA THR A 9 -19.12 15.92 1.91
C THR A 9 -19.75 16.43 3.21
N PHE A 10 -19.36 15.82 4.33
CA PHE A 10 -19.72 16.34 5.65
C PHE A 10 -18.96 17.64 5.90
N ALA A 11 -19.66 18.65 6.43
CA ALA A 11 -19.05 19.93 6.81
C ALA A 11 -18.52 19.93 8.26
N ASP A 12 -18.79 18.87 9.01
CA ASP A 12 -18.38 18.65 10.40
C ASP A 12 -17.96 17.18 10.61
N GLY A 13 -17.53 16.83 11.83
CA GLY A 13 -17.21 15.45 12.21
C GLY A 13 -15.88 14.88 11.69
N PHE A 14 -15.15 15.59 10.82
CA PHE A 14 -13.84 15.17 10.31
C PHE A 14 -12.66 15.59 11.21
N THR A 15 -12.93 16.22 12.35
CA THR A 15 -11.91 16.54 13.37
C THR A 15 -12.24 15.81 14.68
N TYR A 16 -11.21 15.38 15.40
CA TYR A 16 -11.37 14.73 16.70
C TYR A 16 -11.16 15.73 17.84
N GLY A 17 -12.18 15.90 18.69
CA GLY A 17 -12.08 16.71 19.92
C GLY A 17 -12.01 18.23 19.72
N ASN A 18 -12.19 18.74 18.49
CA ASN A 18 -12.15 20.17 18.20
C ASN A 18 -13.06 20.57 17.02
N GLU A 19 -14.37 20.67 17.28
CA GLU A 19 -15.38 21.04 16.27
C GLU A 19 -15.17 22.46 15.71
N GLU A 20 -14.60 23.38 16.51
CA GLU A 20 -14.32 24.74 16.05
C GLU A 20 -13.26 24.75 14.94
N LEU A 21 -12.26 23.87 15.04
CA LEU A 21 -11.26 23.70 13.99
C LEU A 21 -11.90 23.24 12.67
N ALA A 22 -12.82 22.27 12.69
CA ALA A 22 -13.51 21.84 11.47
C ALA A 22 -14.20 23.01 10.75
N ARG A 23 -14.96 23.82 11.51
CA ARG A 23 -15.64 25.00 10.97
C ARG A 23 -14.66 26.02 10.40
N GLU A 24 -13.59 26.30 11.12
CA GLU A 24 -12.55 27.25 10.71
C GLU A 24 -11.84 26.81 9.42
N LEU A 25 -11.49 25.52 9.31
CA LEU A 25 -10.89 24.98 8.08
C LEU A 25 -11.84 25.06 6.89
N VAL A 26 -13.13 24.75 7.08
CA VAL A 26 -14.14 24.86 6.02
C VAL A 26 -14.38 26.31 5.60
N GLU A 27 -14.47 27.25 6.55
CA GLU A 27 -14.64 28.67 6.25
C GLU A 27 -13.46 29.25 5.47
N ARG A 28 -12.24 28.76 5.74
CA ARG A 28 -11.01 29.29 5.15
C ARG A 28 -10.62 28.63 3.83
N PHE A 29 -10.72 27.31 3.74
CA PHE A 29 -10.19 26.51 2.62
C PHE A 29 -11.28 25.78 1.82
N GLY A 30 -12.53 25.83 2.28
CA GLY A 30 -13.62 25.07 1.70
C GLY A 30 -13.71 23.64 2.28
N PRO A 31 -14.67 22.85 1.78
CA PRO A 31 -15.00 21.55 2.34
C PRO A 31 -13.83 20.56 2.22
N TYR A 32 -13.68 19.72 3.24
CA TYR A 32 -12.78 18.58 3.17
C TYR A 32 -13.35 17.53 2.20
N GLN A 33 -12.54 17.13 1.22
CA GLN A 33 -12.82 16.01 0.34
C GLN A 33 -12.09 14.77 0.88
N GLU A 34 -12.85 13.78 1.36
CA GLU A 34 -12.28 12.53 1.88
C GLU A 34 -11.69 11.67 0.76
N HIS A 35 -12.38 11.59 -0.38
CA HIS A 35 -11.96 10.78 -1.53
C HIS A 35 -11.96 11.60 -2.82
N ALA A 36 -10.84 11.64 -3.54
CA ALA A 36 -10.82 12.14 -4.90
C ALA A 36 -11.62 11.23 -5.85
N SER A 37 -12.08 11.75 -7.01
CA SER A 37 -12.97 11.06 -7.95
C SER A 37 -12.36 9.88 -8.73
N MET A 38 -11.78 8.89 -8.05
CA MET A 38 -11.35 7.64 -8.67
C MET A 38 -12.52 6.80 -9.19
N THR A 39 -13.56 6.58 -8.37
CA THR A 39 -14.72 5.76 -8.82
C THR A 39 -15.45 6.42 -10.00
N PRO A 40 -15.74 7.73 -9.98
CA PRO A 40 -16.30 8.40 -11.16
C PRO A 40 -15.41 8.30 -12.40
N TYR A 41 -14.08 8.30 -12.24
CA TYR A 41 -13.17 8.14 -13.36
C TYR A 41 -13.25 6.73 -13.95
N THR A 42 -13.08 5.70 -13.13
CA THR A 42 -13.08 4.30 -13.58
C THR A 42 -14.45 3.83 -14.07
N SER A 43 -15.55 4.46 -13.63
CA SER A 43 -16.89 4.21 -14.16
C SER A 43 -17.21 5.00 -15.44
N GLY A 44 -16.30 5.83 -15.93
CA GLY A 44 -16.51 6.70 -17.11
C GLY A 44 -17.46 7.87 -16.88
N MET A 45 -17.76 8.22 -15.63
CA MET A 45 -18.60 9.37 -15.29
C MET A 45 -17.86 10.69 -15.52
N VAL A 46 -16.55 10.72 -15.27
CA VAL A 46 -15.67 11.88 -15.51
C VAL A 46 -14.46 11.47 -16.34
N ASP A 47 -13.82 12.42 -17.00
CA ASP A 47 -12.54 12.20 -17.68
C ASP A 47 -11.36 12.30 -16.71
N TYR A 48 -10.18 11.91 -17.21
CA TYR A 48 -8.94 11.95 -16.42
C TYR A 48 -8.60 13.37 -15.96
N ASP A 49 -8.84 14.38 -16.80
CA ASP A 49 -8.56 15.78 -16.49
C ASP A 49 -9.37 16.24 -15.27
N THR A 50 -10.67 15.96 -15.25
CA THR A 50 -11.55 16.27 -14.12
C THR A 50 -11.14 15.51 -12.85
N ALA A 51 -10.77 14.22 -12.98
CA ALA A 51 -10.34 13.42 -11.84
C ALA A 51 -9.03 13.93 -11.24
N LEU A 52 -8.10 14.37 -12.11
CA LEU A 52 -6.83 14.93 -11.72
C LEU A 52 -6.98 16.32 -11.06
N GLU A 53 -7.87 17.17 -11.59
CA GLU A 53 -8.24 18.46 -10.98
C GLU A 53 -8.78 18.30 -9.55
N GLU A 54 -9.63 17.30 -9.31
CA GLU A 54 -10.09 17.01 -7.94
C GLU A 54 -8.98 16.49 -7.02
N CYS A 55 -8.09 15.63 -7.53
CA CYS A 55 -6.92 15.21 -6.76
C CYS A 55 -6.04 16.40 -6.39
N GLU A 56 -5.81 17.31 -7.34
CA GLU A 56 -5.06 18.56 -7.12
C GLU A 56 -5.74 19.44 -6.07
N TYR A 57 -7.06 19.64 -6.18
CA TYR A 57 -7.83 20.38 -5.17
C TYR A 57 -7.64 19.79 -3.77
N GLN A 58 -7.76 18.46 -3.63
CA GLN A 58 -7.56 17.78 -2.35
C GLN A 58 -6.12 17.96 -1.81
N GLY A 59 -5.12 17.79 -2.66
CA GLY A 59 -3.71 17.94 -2.28
C GLY A 59 -3.38 19.38 -1.85
N LEU A 60 -3.85 20.38 -2.60
CA LEU A 60 -3.67 21.80 -2.25
C LEU A 60 -4.41 22.16 -0.96
N TRP A 61 -5.60 21.60 -0.73
CA TRP A 61 -6.31 21.76 0.54
C TRP A 61 -5.46 21.25 1.71
N PHE A 62 -4.87 20.05 1.61
CA PHE A 62 -3.95 19.56 2.65
C PHE A 62 -2.76 20.47 2.86
N ALA A 63 -2.16 20.97 1.78
CA ALA A 63 -1.00 21.87 1.85
C ALA A 63 -1.35 23.20 2.53
N ASP A 64 -2.51 23.78 2.23
CA ASP A 64 -3.00 25.01 2.84
C ASP A 64 -3.27 24.83 4.33
N VAL A 65 -3.92 23.72 4.70
CA VAL A 65 -4.19 23.36 6.09
C VAL A 65 -2.89 23.13 6.86
N ALA A 66 -1.90 22.46 6.27
CA ALA A 66 -0.59 22.25 6.89
C ALA A 66 0.09 23.57 7.24
N ASN A 67 0.23 24.47 6.26
CA ASN A 67 0.83 25.80 6.45
C ASN A 67 0.11 26.58 7.55
N TYR A 68 -1.22 26.54 7.54
CA TYR A 68 -2.03 27.22 8.54
C TYR A 68 -1.84 26.66 9.95
N LEU A 69 -1.89 25.33 10.09
CA LEU A 69 -1.74 24.68 11.39
C LEU A 69 -0.34 24.92 11.97
N LEU A 70 0.70 24.78 11.14
CA LEU A 70 2.09 24.97 11.57
C LEU A 70 2.34 26.42 12.02
N HIS A 71 1.96 27.42 11.22
CA HIS A 71 2.33 28.82 11.49
C HIS A 71 1.35 29.61 12.35
N GLU A 72 0.05 29.33 12.26
CA GLU A 72 -0.97 30.15 12.95
C GLU A 72 -1.57 29.43 14.18
N LYS A 73 -1.42 28.10 14.29
CA LYS A 73 -1.98 27.32 15.40
C LYS A 73 -0.93 26.63 16.28
N GLY A 74 0.36 26.79 15.97
CA GLY A 74 1.45 26.21 16.74
C GLY A 74 1.49 24.67 16.68
N CYS A 75 1.03 24.11 15.57
CA CYS A 75 1.14 22.67 15.32
C CYS A 75 2.61 22.28 15.19
N ALA A 76 3.06 21.28 15.96
CA ALA A 76 4.45 20.81 15.91
C ALA A 76 4.68 19.74 14.83
N TYR A 77 3.62 19.07 14.37
CA TYR A 77 3.69 17.98 13.40
C TYR A 77 2.41 17.87 12.61
N PHE A 78 2.54 17.91 11.28
CA PHE A 78 1.45 17.67 10.36
C PHE A 78 1.79 16.50 9.44
N THR A 79 0.82 15.62 9.22
CA THR A 79 0.91 14.55 8.22
C THR A 79 -0.45 14.40 7.54
N CYS A 80 -0.41 14.11 6.24
CA CYS A 80 -1.59 13.80 5.45
C CYS A 80 -1.29 12.61 4.54
N HIS A 81 -2.33 11.84 4.23
CA HIS A 81 -2.29 10.78 3.24
C HIS A 81 -3.09 11.19 2.01
N TRP A 82 -2.48 11.09 0.83
CA TRP A 82 -3.08 11.45 -0.44
C TRP A 82 -2.93 10.32 -1.47
N HIS A 83 -4.05 9.83 -2.00
CA HIS A 83 -4.11 8.57 -2.74
C HIS A 83 -3.86 8.68 -4.26
N LEU A 84 -3.55 9.87 -4.80
CA LEU A 84 -3.43 10.08 -6.26
C LEU A 84 -2.53 9.03 -6.93
N TYR A 85 -1.36 8.75 -6.33
CA TYR A 85 -0.39 7.82 -6.90
C TYR A 85 -0.84 6.36 -6.84
N ASP A 86 -1.56 5.96 -5.79
CA ASP A 86 -2.16 4.63 -5.71
C ASP A 86 -3.17 4.44 -6.85
N TYR A 87 -4.04 5.43 -7.07
CA TYR A 87 -5.09 5.37 -8.08
C TYR A 87 -4.53 5.24 -9.50
N ILE A 88 -3.57 6.09 -9.87
CA ILE A 88 -2.98 6.01 -11.21
C ILE A 88 -2.20 4.70 -11.41
N ASN A 89 -1.59 4.15 -10.35
CA ASN A 89 -0.87 2.88 -10.47
C ASN A 89 -1.85 1.72 -10.74
N HIS A 90 -2.90 1.59 -9.94
CA HIS A 90 -3.91 0.52 -10.14
C HIS A 90 -4.52 0.56 -11.55
N ILE A 91 -4.79 1.75 -12.08
CA ILE A 91 -5.56 1.93 -13.33
C ILE A 91 -4.68 1.92 -14.59
N HIS A 92 -3.42 2.36 -14.49
CA HIS A 92 -2.61 2.67 -15.68
C HIS A 92 -1.22 2.06 -15.72
N LEU A 93 -0.68 1.54 -14.62
CA LEU A 93 0.70 1.05 -14.62
C LEU A 93 0.89 -0.18 -15.53
N ASP A 94 -0.16 -0.97 -15.74
CA ASP A 94 -0.20 -2.06 -16.72
C ASP A 94 0.09 -1.59 -18.16
N GLY A 95 -0.36 -0.38 -18.51
CA GLY A 95 -0.13 0.25 -19.81
C GLY A 95 1.20 1.00 -19.91
N ALA A 96 1.90 1.22 -18.79
CA ALA A 96 3.17 1.95 -18.74
C ALA A 96 4.38 1.00 -18.73
N ASP A 97 4.32 -0.08 -17.93
CA ASP A 97 5.44 -0.97 -17.72
C ASP A 97 5.43 -2.17 -18.69
N PRO A 98 6.47 -2.35 -19.54
CA PRO A 98 6.58 -3.48 -20.47
C PRO A 98 6.62 -4.86 -19.82
N ALA A 99 6.83 -4.96 -18.50
CA ALA A 99 6.73 -6.22 -17.78
C ALA A 99 5.30 -6.78 -17.81
N CYS A 100 4.28 -5.92 -17.88
CA CYS A 100 2.89 -6.35 -17.93
C CYS A 100 2.57 -7.12 -19.23
N PRO A 101 1.97 -8.32 -19.17
CA PRO A 101 1.55 -9.03 -20.38
C PRO A 101 0.48 -8.28 -21.20
N GLY A 102 -0.30 -7.40 -20.54
CA GLY A 102 -1.28 -6.53 -21.17
C GLY A 102 -0.71 -5.28 -21.86
N TYR A 103 0.59 -5.00 -21.71
CA TYR A 103 1.24 -3.81 -22.22
C TYR A 103 1.16 -3.71 -23.76
N LYS A 104 0.91 -2.50 -24.25
CA LYS A 104 0.88 -2.18 -25.68
C LYS A 104 1.76 -0.97 -25.96
N ALA A 105 2.86 -1.18 -26.69
CA ALA A 105 3.87 -0.15 -26.94
C ALA A 105 3.30 1.09 -27.65
N GLU A 106 2.26 0.91 -28.48
CA GLU A 106 1.57 2.01 -29.17
C GLU A 106 0.85 3.00 -28.23
N ASN A 107 0.51 2.57 -27.01
CA ASN A 107 -0.19 3.39 -26.02
C ASN A 107 0.76 4.00 -24.97
N ALA A 108 2.02 3.57 -24.94
CA ALA A 108 2.94 3.85 -23.83
C ALA A 108 3.16 5.34 -23.58
N ASP A 109 3.32 6.14 -24.64
CA ASP A 109 3.53 7.58 -24.52
C ASP A 109 2.30 8.30 -23.93
N GLU A 110 1.10 7.88 -24.30
CA GLU A 110 -0.16 8.42 -23.77
C GLU A 110 -0.30 8.08 -22.29
N VAL A 111 -0.05 6.83 -21.92
CA VAL A 111 -0.13 6.37 -20.53
C VAL A 111 0.93 7.06 -19.66
N LEU A 112 2.17 7.18 -20.14
CA LEU A 112 3.25 7.88 -19.44
C LEU A 112 2.93 9.37 -19.25
N ASP A 113 2.17 9.99 -20.15
CA ASP A 113 1.72 11.37 -19.98
C ASP A 113 0.75 11.52 -18.80
N LEU A 114 -0.13 10.53 -18.56
CA LEU A 114 -0.99 10.51 -17.37
C LEU A 114 -0.14 10.54 -16.10
N PHE A 115 0.86 9.65 -15.98
CA PHE A 115 1.79 9.66 -14.84
C PHE A 115 2.52 10.99 -14.72
N ARG A 116 3.07 11.52 -15.81
CA ARG A 116 3.78 12.82 -15.83
C ARG A 116 2.91 13.94 -15.27
N ARG A 117 1.66 14.02 -15.71
CA ARG A 117 0.70 15.04 -15.24
C ARG A 117 0.35 14.87 -13.77
N ALA A 118 0.19 13.63 -13.29
CA ALA A 118 -0.02 13.35 -11.87
C ALA A 118 1.18 13.78 -11.01
N TYR A 119 2.41 13.48 -11.43
CA TYR A 119 3.62 13.94 -10.73
C TYR A 119 3.77 15.47 -10.75
N GLN A 120 3.37 16.14 -11.83
CA GLN A 120 3.33 17.61 -11.87
C GLN A 120 2.33 18.21 -10.88
N VAL A 121 1.18 17.56 -10.63
CA VAL A 121 0.26 17.97 -9.55
C VAL A 121 0.95 17.80 -8.20
N GLY A 122 1.57 16.64 -7.96
CA GLY A 122 2.28 16.41 -6.71
C GLY A 122 3.42 17.39 -6.45
N ASP A 123 4.15 17.80 -7.49
CA ASP A 123 5.18 18.84 -7.40
C ASP A 123 4.59 20.18 -6.95
N ARG A 124 3.43 20.59 -7.49
CA ARG A 124 2.73 21.81 -7.05
C ARG A 124 2.25 21.72 -5.60
N VAL A 125 1.71 20.58 -5.20
CA VAL A 125 1.27 20.33 -3.81
C VAL A 125 2.47 20.37 -2.86
N LEU A 126 3.57 19.71 -3.21
CA LEU A 126 4.82 19.75 -2.44
C LEU A 126 5.36 21.17 -2.35
N ALA A 127 5.41 21.92 -3.46
CA ALA A 127 5.86 23.31 -3.46
C ALA A 127 4.99 24.17 -2.52
N ARG A 128 3.68 23.93 -2.45
CA ARG A 128 2.79 24.63 -1.52
C ARG A 128 3.04 24.23 -0.07
N LEU A 129 3.24 22.95 0.23
CA LEU A 129 3.66 22.47 1.56
C LEU A 129 5.02 23.06 1.98
N TRP A 130 5.93 23.19 1.02
CA TRP A 130 7.30 23.69 1.25
C TRP A 130 7.35 25.14 1.71
N GLN A 131 6.31 25.94 1.42
CA GLN A 131 6.23 27.32 1.91
C GLN A 131 6.32 27.40 3.43
N ALA A 132 5.97 26.33 4.15
CA ALA A 132 6.15 26.30 5.59
C ALA A 132 7.62 26.35 6.01
N ALA A 133 8.47 25.63 5.27
CA ALA A 133 9.91 25.65 5.47
C ALA A 133 10.51 27.01 5.06
N ASP A 134 10.04 27.61 3.96
CA ASP A 134 10.50 28.93 3.52
C ASP A 134 10.18 30.01 4.58
N GLN A 135 8.97 30.02 5.11
CA GLN A 135 8.54 30.98 6.15
C GLN A 135 9.32 30.79 7.45
N ALA A 136 9.56 29.54 7.86
CA ALA A 136 10.37 29.23 9.05
C ALA A 136 11.82 29.72 8.88
N ALA A 137 12.42 29.55 7.69
CA ALA A 137 13.77 30.04 7.41
C ALA A 137 13.89 31.58 7.52
N GLU A 138 12.82 32.33 7.22
CA GLU A 138 12.77 33.79 7.40
C GLU A 138 12.60 34.19 8.87
N GLN A 139 11.79 33.43 9.62
CA GLN A 139 11.49 33.66 11.03
C GLN A 139 12.58 33.04 11.90
N LYS A 140 13.64 33.80 12.19
CA LYS A 140 14.78 33.36 13.02
C LYS A 140 14.33 32.63 14.31
N GLY A 141 14.42 31.30 14.31
CA GLY A 141 14.13 30.46 15.48
C GLY A 141 13.31 29.21 15.17
N ASP A 142 12.56 29.19 14.07
CA ASP A 142 11.76 28.03 13.68
C ASP A 142 12.50 27.17 12.65
N GLU A 143 12.53 25.86 12.88
CA GLU A 143 13.14 24.86 12.00
C GLU A 143 12.06 23.89 11.54
N VAL A 144 11.84 23.80 10.22
CA VAL A 144 10.84 22.90 9.63
C VAL A 144 11.54 21.87 8.76
N CYS A 145 11.20 20.60 8.98
CA CYS A 145 11.53 19.50 8.07
C CYS A 145 10.31 19.15 7.23
N VAL A 146 10.52 18.97 5.93
CA VAL A 146 9.51 18.48 4.98
C VAL A 146 9.88 17.06 4.57
N GLY A 147 8.88 16.19 4.49
CA GLY A 147 9.10 14.79 4.16
C GLY A 147 7.99 14.20 3.30
N ILE A 148 8.37 13.22 2.48
CA ILE A 148 7.47 12.34 1.72
C ILE A 148 7.74 10.92 2.18
N VAL A 149 6.68 10.22 2.54
CA VAL A 149 6.68 8.78 2.83
C VAL A 149 5.66 8.14 1.91
N ALA A 150 6.09 7.16 1.11
CA ALA A 150 5.17 6.24 0.46
C ALA A 150 5.11 4.96 1.29
N ASP A 151 3.90 4.55 1.65
CA ASP A 151 3.61 3.30 2.34
C ASP A 151 3.94 2.08 1.48
N HIS A 152 3.79 2.19 0.16
CA HIS A 152 4.22 1.20 -0.82
C HIS A 152 4.50 1.84 -2.19
N GLY A 153 5.13 1.08 -3.07
CA GLY A 153 5.13 1.33 -4.51
C GLY A 153 4.03 0.50 -5.20
N ALA A 154 4.18 0.19 -6.47
CA ALA A 154 3.29 -0.73 -7.20
C ALA A 154 4.06 -1.50 -8.27
N TYR A 155 3.56 -2.69 -8.61
CA TYR A 155 4.14 -3.52 -9.66
C TYR A 155 3.03 -4.13 -10.52
N PRO A 156 3.19 -4.23 -11.85
CA PRO A 156 2.15 -4.79 -12.71
C PRO A 156 1.75 -6.21 -12.34
N ASP A 157 0.48 -6.51 -12.53
CA ASP A 157 -0.06 -7.84 -12.26
C ASP A 157 0.27 -8.77 -13.42
N ILE A 158 1.30 -9.60 -13.24
CA ILE A 158 1.73 -10.54 -14.29
C ILE A 158 0.85 -11.79 -14.25
N ARG A 159 0.64 -12.31 -13.04
CA ARG A 159 -0.15 -13.52 -12.73
C ARG A 159 -1.00 -13.27 -11.49
N ILE A 160 -2.14 -13.94 -11.41
CA ILE A 160 -3.02 -13.90 -10.24
C ILE A 160 -3.01 -15.25 -9.56
N ALA A 161 -3.06 -15.24 -8.22
CA ALA A 161 -3.30 -16.42 -7.40
C ALA A 161 -4.50 -16.21 -6.46
N ASN A 162 -5.39 -17.20 -6.42
CA ASN A 162 -6.54 -17.28 -5.52
C ASN A 162 -6.26 -18.32 -4.43
N ILE A 163 -5.77 -17.84 -3.30
CA ILE A 163 -5.40 -18.67 -2.14
C ILE A 163 -6.60 -19.46 -1.58
N ARG A 164 -7.81 -18.90 -1.59
CA ARG A 164 -8.99 -19.61 -1.06
C ARG A 164 -9.41 -20.76 -1.95
N LYS A 165 -9.37 -20.54 -3.27
CA LYS A 165 -9.61 -21.61 -4.23
C LYS A 165 -8.52 -22.67 -4.17
N PHE A 166 -7.25 -22.28 -3.97
CA PHE A 166 -6.17 -23.22 -3.69
C PHE A 166 -6.46 -24.08 -2.45
N LEU A 167 -6.85 -23.46 -1.32
CA LEU A 167 -7.20 -24.20 -0.10
C LEU A 167 -8.37 -25.16 -0.33
N TYR A 168 -9.36 -24.78 -1.14
CA TYR A 168 -10.47 -25.63 -1.53
C TYR A 168 -10.00 -26.81 -2.39
N ASP A 169 -9.24 -26.54 -3.46
CA ASP A 169 -8.76 -27.54 -4.41
C ASP A 169 -7.82 -28.56 -3.73
N GLN A 170 -7.05 -28.14 -2.72
CA GLN A 170 -6.19 -29.01 -1.90
C GLN A 170 -6.92 -29.73 -0.75
N GLY A 171 -8.21 -29.44 -0.56
CA GLY A 171 -9.08 -30.06 0.45
C GLY A 171 -8.85 -29.57 1.88
N PHE A 172 -8.23 -28.40 2.08
CA PHE A 172 -8.12 -27.76 3.39
C PHE A 172 -9.38 -26.98 3.76
N LEU A 173 -10.02 -26.36 2.77
CA LEU A 173 -11.26 -25.60 2.91
C LEU A 173 -12.40 -26.40 2.28
N VAL A 174 -13.47 -26.64 3.03
CA VAL A 174 -14.63 -27.39 2.53
C VAL A 174 -15.85 -26.48 2.53
N LEU A 175 -16.56 -26.45 1.41
CA LEU A 175 -17.77 -25.64 1.21
C LEU A 175 -19.01 -26.54 1.18
N LYS A 176 -20.11 -26.07 1.78
CA LYS A 176 -21.37 -26.81 1.90
C LYS A 176 -22.06 -27.07 0.56
N HIS A 177 -21.95 -26.12 -0.36
CA HIS A 177 -22.71 -26.11 -1.62
C HIS A 177 -21.80 -26.25 -2.87
N GLY A 178 -20.60 -26.80 -2.68
CA GLY A 178 -19.62 -26.99 -3.76
C GLY A 178 -18.78 -25.73 -4.03
N PRO A 179 -18.07 -25.66 -5.17
CA PRO A 179 -17.06 -24.63 -5.40
C PRO A 179 -17.62 -23.24 -5.72
N GLY A 180 -18.94 -23.06 -5.80
CA GLY A 180 -19.56 -21.78 -6.21
C GLY A 180 -19.06 -20.58 -5.41
N ALA A 181 -18.93 -20.73 -4.09
CA ALA A 181 -18.45 -19.66 -3.22
C ALA A 181 -16.96 -19.30 -3.39
N VAL A 182 -16.17 -20.13 -4.07
CA VAL A 182 -14.77 -19.84 -4.49
C VAL A 182 -14.65 -19.62 -6.00
N ALA A 183 -15.75 -19.72 -6.75
CA ALA A 183 -15.76 -19.62 -8.21
C ALA A 183 -15.98 -18.20 -8.70
N GLU A 184 -16.49 -17.29 -7.85
CA GLU A 184 -16.72 -15.90 -8.23
C GLU A 184 -15.45 -15.02 -8.19
N ASP A 185 -14.25 -15.62 -8.08
CA ASP A 185 -12.89 -15.02 -8.14
C ASP A 185 -12.64 -13.75 -7.30
N GLN A 186 -13.63 -13.31 -6.54
CA GLN A 186 -13.51 -12.37 -5.45
C GLN A 186 -12.85 -13.16 -4.33
N ASP A 187 -11.67 -12.74 -3.87
CA ASP A 187 -11.00 -13.32 -2.69
C ASP A 187 -11.81 -13.05 -1.39
N ARG A 188 -13.01 -13.62 -1.32
CA ARG A 188 -14.01 -13.46 -0.28
C ARG A 188 -14.95 -14.67 -0.31
N ILE A 189 -15.16 -15.25 0.86
CA ILE A 189 -16.15 -16.31 1.06
C ILE A 189 -17.02 -15.89 2.23
N ASP A 190 -18.34 -16.05 2.08
CA ASP A 190 -19.25 -15.93 3.22
C ASP A 190 -18.98 -17.08 4.21
N PRO A 191 -18.65 -16.81 5.49
CA PRO A 191 -18.46 -17.85 6.49
C PRO A 191 -19.61 -18.85 6.62
N ALA A 192 -20.83 -18.49 6.21
CA ALA A 192 -21.98 -19.39 6.18
C ALA A 192 -21.84 -20.54 5.16
N GLU A 193 -21.06 -20.35 4.09
CA GLU A 193 -20.80 -21.34 3.05
C GLU A 193 -19.79 -22.41 3.48
N ILE A 194 -19.01 -22.14 4.53
CA ILE A 194 -17.94 -23.03 4.99
C ILE A 194 -18.52 -24.18 5.84
N ASP A 195 -18.13 -25.40 5.50
CA ASP A 195 -18.34 -26.61 6.31
C ASP A 195 -17.22 -26.67 7.37
N TRP A 196 -17.50 -26.09 8.54
CA TRP A 196 -16.55 -25.99 9.65
C TRP A 196 -16.20 -27.32 10.30
N GLU A 197 -17.03 -28.37 10.12
CA GLU A 197 -16.73 -29.71 10.65
C GLU A 197 -15.64 -30.42 9.82
N LYS A 198 -15.48 -30.03 8.55
CA LYS A 198 -14.52 -30.67 7.62
C LYS A 198 -13.36 -29.77 7.22
N THR A 199 -13.51 -28.46 7.35
CA THR A 199 -12.45 -27.49 7.04
C THR A 199 -11.32 -27.59 8.06
N THR A 200 -10.08 -27.74 7.58
CA THR A 200 -8.87 -27.82 8.42
C THR A 200 -8.03 -26.55 8.38
N ALA A 201 -8.10 -25.76 7.29
CA ALA A 201 -7.44 -24.46 7.21
C ALA A 201 -8.23 -23.48 6.33
N TYR A 202 -8.23 -22.21 6.71
CA TYR A 202 -9.03 -21.16 6.09
C TYR A 202 -8.42 -19.79 6.32
N MET A 203 -8.85 -18.79 5.56
CA MET A 203 -8.48 -17.40 5.79
C MET A 203 -9.56 -16.68 6.58
N LYS A 204 -9.22 -16.23 7.80
CA LYS A 204 -10.11 -15.49 8.70
C LYS A 204 -10.42 -14.07 8.22
N ARG A 205 -9.46 -13.44 7.55
CA ARG A 205 -9.55 -12.07 7.02
C ARG A 205 -8.98 -12.05 5.60
N ARG A 206 -9.05 -10.89 4.94
CA ARG A 206 -8.15 -10.62 3.80
C ARG A 206 -6.74 -10.40 4.34
N GLY A 207 -5.73 -10.86 3.62
CA GLY A 207 -4.35 -10.78 4.07
C GLY A 207 -3.52 -11.94 3.54
N PHE A 208 -2.38 -12.16 4.17
CA PHE A 208 -1.37 -13.13 3.73
C PHE A 208 -1.06 -14.15 4.81
N ASP A 209 -2.10 -14.51 5.56
CA ASP A 209 -2.06 -15.46 6.66
C ASP A 209 -3.26 -16.43 6.60
N ILE A 210 -3.01 -17.66 7.05
CA ILE A 210 -3.96 -18.76 7.04
C ILE A 210 -4.12 -19.27 8.48
N THR A 211 -5.36 -19.46 8.90
CA THR A 211 -5.74 -20.01 10.20
C THR A 211 -5.98 -21.51 10.09
N ILE A 212 -5.46 -22.28 11.04
CA ILE A 212 -5.72 -23.71 11.18
C ILE A 212 -6.93 -23.90 12.09
N ASN A 213 -7.91 -24.70 11.64
CA ASN A 213 -9.13 -24.99 12.37
C ASN A 213 -8.94 -26.18 13.33
N ALA A 214 -7.94 -26.08 14.21
CA ALA A 214 -7.65 -27.06 15.26
C ALA A 214 -6.93 -26.37 16.42
N GLU A 215 -7.12 -26.87 17.64
CA GLU A 215 -6.35 -26.40 18.79
C GLU A 215 -4.89 -26.87 18.71
N PRO A 216 -3.93 -26.14 19.30
CA PRO A 216 -2.53 -26.55 19.33
C PRO A 216 -2.33 -27.97 19.87
N GLY A 217 -1.65 -28.81 19.08
CA GLY A 217 -1.42 -30.22 19.39
C GLY A 217 -1.05 -31.04 18.15
N PRO A 218 -0.99 -32.38 18.25
CA PRO A 218 -0.55 -33.25 17.16
C PRO A 218 -1.35 -33.11 15.85
N GLU A 219 -2.65 -32.83 15.93
CA GLU A 219 -3.51 -32.59 14.77
C GLU A 219 -3.16 -31.27 14.08
N PHE A 220 -3.05 -30.18 14.84
CA PHE A 220 -2.57 -28.89 14.35
C PHE A 220 -1.22 -29.02 13.65
N ASP A 221 -0.24 -29.68 14.30
CA ASP A 221 1.11 -29.86 13.73
C ASP A 221 1.10 -30.65 12.42
N ALA A 222 0.16 -31.60 12.29
CA ALA A 222 -0.01 -32.37 11.07
C ALA A 222 -0.64 -31.52 9.94
N ILE A 223 -1.65 -30.70 10.26
CA ILE A 223 -2.27 -29.77 9.32
C ILE A 223 -1.26 -28.71 8.87
N GLU A 224 -0.53 -28.08 9.80
CA GLU A 224 0.50 -27.07 9.52
C GLU A 224 1.55 -27.61 8.55
N ARG A 225 2.07 -28.82 8.80
CA ARG A 225 3.06 -29.45 7.93
C ARG A 225 2.51 -29.72 6.54
N LYS A 226 1.29 -30.24 6.43
CA LYS A 226 0.64 -30.54 5.15
C LYS A 226 0.40 -29.25 4.36
N LEU A 227 -0.09 -28.19 5.02
CA LEU A 227 -0.35 -26.89 4.43
C LEU A 227 0.93 -26.23 3.93
N LEU A 228 2.00 -26.21 4.75
CA LEU A 228 3.30 -25.69 4.34
C LEU A 228 3.87 -26.45 3.14
N THR A 229 3.76 -27.78 3.10
CA THR A 229 4.18 -28.56 1.92
C THR A 229 3.36 -28.16 0.70
N ALA A 230 2.03 -28.12 0.80
CA ALA A 230 1.16 -27.77 -0.32
C ALA A 230 1.48 -26.38 -0.90
N LEU A 231 1.67 -25.37 -0.04
CA LEU A 231 2.03 -24.00 -0.47
C LEU A 231 3.41 -23.98 -1.16
N ARG A 232 4.41 -24.64 -0.58
CA ARG A 232 5.79 -24.65 -1.11
C ARG A 232 5.94 -25.47 -2.38
N THR A 233 4.97 -26.33 -2.71
CA THR A 233 4.95 -27.12 -3.94
C THR A 233 3.83 -26.67 -4.88
N TRP A 234 3.21 -25.51 -4.65
CA TRP A 234 2.22 -24.96 -5.56
C TRP A 234 2.93 -24.35 -6.76
N VAL A 235 2.77 -25.01 -7.91
CA VAL A 235 3.36 -24.60 -9.19
C VAL A 235 2.25 -24.12 -10.10
N ASP A 236 2.51 -22.99 -10.75
CA ASP A 236 1.75 -22.54 -11.90
C ASP A 236 2.23 -23.34 -13.13
N GLU A 237 1.40 -24.27 -13.60
CA GLU A 237 1.74 -25.20 -14.68
C GLU A 237 2.05 -24.50 -16.02
N GLU A 238 1.51 -23.30 -16.25
CA GLU A 238 1.74 -22.56 -17.50
C GLU A 238 3.15 -21.96 -17.54
N THR A 239 3.62 -21.44 -16.40
CA THR A 239 4.93 -20.77 -16.28
C THR A 239 6.03 -21.69 -15.76
N GLY A 240 5.66 -22.79 -15.09
CA GLY A 240 6.57 -23.69 -14.37
C GLY A 240 7.16 -23.09 -13.09
N GLN A 241 6.66 -21.94 -12.64
CA GLN A 241 7.15 -21.22 -11.47
C GLN A 241 6.36 -21.59 -10.21
N THR A 242 7.00 -21.50 -9.06
CA THR A 242 6.31 -21.59 -7.77
C THR A 242 5.50 -20.33 -7.53
N VAL A 243 4.25 -20.49 -7.10
CA VAL A 243 3.33 -19.36 -6.85
C VAL A 243 3.69 -18.63 -5.54
N VAL A 244 4.20 -19.37 -4.56
CA VAL A 244 4.52 -18.87 -3.21
C VAL A 244 6.04 -18.88 -3.01
N ALA A 245 6.64 -17.71 -2.83
CA ALA A 245 8.07 -17.59 -2.53
C ALA A 245 8.39 -17.93 -1.07
N ILE A 246 7.55 -17.51 -0.14
CA ILE A 246 7.75 -17.73 1.29
C ILE A 246 6.48 -18.32 1.88
N ALA A 247 6.61 -19.42 2.63
CA ALA A 247 5.57 -19.93 3.51
C ALA A 247 6.22 -20.34 4.84
N LEU A 248 5.83 -19.68 5.93
CA LEU A 248 6.38 -19.88 7.26
C LEU A 248 5.27 -20.19 8.26
N PRO A 249 5.49 -21.12 9.21
CA PRO A 249 4.63 -21.17 10.38
C PRO A 249 4.80 -19.88 11.20
N LYS A 250 3.77 -19.49 11.94
CA LYS A 250 3.77 -18.26 12.77
C LYS A 250 4.96 -18.17 13.72
N ARG A 251 5.44 -19.31 14.25
CA ARG A 251 6.63 -19.36 15.12
C ARG A 251 7.91 -18.85 14.45
N ASP A 252 7.98 -18.90 13.11
CA ASP A 252 9.14 -18.48 12.32
C ASP A 252 8.88 -17.16 11.57
N ALA A 253 7.62 -16.71 11.49
CA ALA A 253 7.22 -15.54 10.71
C ALA A 253 7.66 -14.19 11.31
N TYR A 254 8.21 -14.18 12.54
CA TYR A 254 8.82 -12.99 13.14
C TYR A 254 9.97 -12.43 12.27
N LEU A 255 10.59 -13.28 11.44
CA LEU A 255 11.59 -12.88 10.44
C LEU A 255 11.05 -11.88 9.42
N LEU A 256 9.72 -11.88 9.20
CA LEU A 256 9.01 -10.97 8.30
C LEU A 256 8.29 -9.84 9.06
N GLY A 257 8.53 -9.71 10.37
CA GLY A 257 7.78 -8.80 11.23
C GLY A 257 6.34 -9.26 11.51
N GLN A 258 5.99 -10.52 11.20
CA GLN A 258 4.65 -11.07 11.41
C GLN A 258 4.64 -11.98 12.64
N TRP A 259 4.00 -11.56 13.72
CA TRP A 259 3.92 -12.29 14.99
C TRP A 259 2.76 -11.76 15.85
N GLY A 260 2.53 -12.40 16.99
CA GLY A 260 1.46 -11.99 17.92
C GLY A 260 0.10 -12.61 17.59
N ASP A 261 -0.94 -12.16 18.29
CA ASP A 261 -2.31 -12.69 18.21
C ASP A 261 -3.11 -12.19 16.99
N GLN A 262 -2.55 -11.23 16.26
CA GLN A 262 -3.15 -10.67 15.06
C GLN A 262 -2.86 -11.50 13.80
N CYS A 263 -1.80 -12.32 13.82
CA CYS A 263 -1.44 -13.21 12.72
C CYS A 263 -2.08 -14.60 12.88
N GLY A 264 -2.50 -15.17 11.75
CA GLY A 264 -2.82 -16.58 11.57
C GLY A 264 -1.61 -17.50 11.78
N ASP A 265 -1.84 -18.79 11.59
CA ASP A 265 -0.91 -19.86 11.95
C ASP A 265 0.17 -20.11 10.88
N VAL A 266 -0.13 -19.81 9.62
CA VAL A 266 0.81 -19.87 8.50
C VAL A 266 0.79 -18.55 7.75
N ILE A 267 1.96 -17.93 7.60
CA ILE A 267 2.16 -16.69 6.86
C ILE A 267 2.76 -17.05 5.50
N PHE A 268 2.30 -16.42 4.44
CA PHE A 268 2.87 -16.61 3.12
C PHE A 268 3.12 -15.29 2.39
N ALA A 269 3.98 -15.33 1.37
CA ALA A 269 4.16 -14.25 0.40
C ALA A 269 4.27 -14.86 -0.99
N TRP A 270 3.58 -14.26 -1.95
CA TRP A 270 3.65 -14.62 -3.35
C TRP A 270 5.06 -14.40 -3.91
N ASP A 271 5.40 -15.22 -4.91
CA ASP A 271 6.61 -15.01 -5.69
C ASP A 271 6.46 -13.79 -6.62
N HIS A 272 7.57 -13.32 -7.19
CA HIS A 272 7.61 -12.16 -8.06
C HIS A 272 6.61 -12.30 -9.22
N GLY A 273 5.82 -11.24 -9.44
CA GLY A 273 4.81 -11.18 -10.52
C GLY A 273 3.46 -11.82 -10.19
N TYR A 274 3.34 -12.54 -9.07
CA TYR A 274 2.06 -13.05 -8.58
C TYR A 274 1.42 -12.08 -7.60
N VAL A 275 0.12 -11.84 -7.77
CA VAL A 275 -0.69 -11.02 -6.86
C VAL A 275 -1.95 -11.75 -6.43
N SER A 276 -2.57 -11.29 -5.35
CA SER A 276 -3.94 -11.67 -5.02
C SER A 276 -4.90 -10.94 -5.93
N GLY A 277 -5.95 -11.62 -6.41
CA GLY A 277 -7.04 -10.94 -7.12
C GLY A 277 -7.80 -10.01 -6.17
N TYR A 278 -7.44 -8.73 -6.12
CA TYR A 278 -8.00 -7.76 -5.17
C TYR A 278 -8.33 -6.42 -5.83
N TYR A 279 -9.61 -6.15 -6.13
CA TYR A 279 -10.26 -4.84 -6.41
C TYR A 279 -11.55 -5.04 -7.23
N THR A 280 -12.39 -3.99 -7.31
CA THR A 280 -13.58 -3.90 -8.17
C THR A 280 -13.28 -3.87 -9.68
N GLN A 281 -12.00 -3.84 -10.08
CA GLN A 281 -11.54 -3.88 -11.48
C GLN A 281 -11.20 -5.29 -11.94
N TRP A 282 -11.12 -6.27 -11.02
CA TRP A 282 -10.86 -7.66 -11.34
C TRP A 282 -12.13 -8.40 -11.70
N LEU A 283 -12.00 -9.32 -12.65
CA LEU A 283 -13.10 -10.18 -13.09
C LEU A 283 -12.80 -11.64 -12.73
N SER A 284 -11.75 -12.22 -13.31
CA SER A 284 -11.42 -13.64 -13.13
C SER A 284 -10.03 -13.99 -13.65
N ILE A 285 -9.63 -15.24 -13.40
CA ILE A 285 -8.49 -15.89 -14.05
C ILE A 285 -8.95 -16.43 -15.42
N VAL A 286 -8.17 -16.19 -16.48
CA VAL A 286 -8.47 -16.71 -17.82
C VAL A 286 -8.60 -18.23 -17.79
N GLY A 287 -9.80 -18.74 -18.08
CA GLY A 287 -10.10 -20.17 -18.05
C GLY A 287 -10.42 -20.74 -16.66
N GLY A 288 -10.48 -19.88 -15.64
CA GLY A 288 -10.65 -20.24 -14.23
C GLY A 288 -9.41 -20.93 -13.65
N GLY A 289 -9.55 -21.44 -12.43
CA GLY A 289 -8.44 -22.08 -11.71
C GLY A 289 -8.03 -21.29 -10.47
N ASN A 290 -7.02 -21.76 -9.75
CA ASN A 290 -6.51 -21.08 -8.56
C ASN A 290 -5.29 -20.20 -8.84
N VAL A 291 -4.69 -20.30 -10.02
CA VAL A 291 -3.60 -19.46 -10.48
C VAL A 291 -3.68 -19.33 -12.00
N GLY A 292 -3.35 -18.16 -12.55
CA GLY A 292 -3.36 -17.97 -13.99
C GLY A 292 -3.21 -16.53 -14.45
N SER A 293 -3.45 -16.32 -15.75
CA SER A 293 -3.44 -14.98 -16.36
C SER A 293 -4.65 -14.16 -15.92
N PRO A 294 -4.48 -12.84 -15.67
CA PRO A 294 -5.60 -11.94 -15.49
C PRO A 294 -6.51 -11.85 -16.72
N GLU A 295 -7.82 -11.73 -16.51
CA GLU A 295 -8.72 -11.23 -17.57
C GLU A 295 -8.61 -9.71 -17.77
N VAL A 296 -8.29 -8.99 -16.71
CA VAL A 296 -8.05 -7.54 -16.70
C VAL A 296 -6.71 -7.29 -16.01
N TYR A 297 -5.84 -6.54 -16.65
CA TYR A 297 -4.54 -6.16 -16.10
C TYR A 297 -4.66 -4.85 -15.32
N GLY A 298 -3.83 -4.72 -14.31
CA GLY A 298 -3.64 -3.52 -13.51
C GLY A 298 -2.25 -3.59 -12.86
N ALA A 299 -2.10 -2.90 -11.74
CA ALA A 299 -0.92 -3.09 -10.90
C ALA A 299 -1.28 -2.97 -9.43
N HIS A 300 -0.84 -3.93 -8.64
CA HIS A 300 -1.13 -3.97 -7.22
C HIS A 300 0.15 -3.90 -6.39
N HIS A 301 -0.07 -3.95 -5.09
CA HIS A 301 0.95 -3.94 -4.05
C HIS A 301 0.50 -4.82 -2.90
N GLY A 302 1.47 -5.22 -2.06
CA GLY A 302 1.24 -6.05 -0.89
C GLY A 302 1.16 -7.55 -1.20
N GLY A 303 1.70 -8.36 -0.30
CA GLY A 303 1.55 -9.82 -0.35
C GLY A 303 2.52 -10.60 -1.20
N PHE A 304 3.35 -9.92 -1.98
CA PHE A 304 4.43 -10.51 -2.77
C PHE A 304 5.79 -9.98 -2.31
N LEU A 305 6.86 -10.67 -2.70
CA LEU A 305 8.22 -10.18 -2.43
C LEU A 305 8.42 -8.79 -3.05
N PRO A 306 9.01 -7.82 -2.32
CA PRO A 306 9.31 -6.51 -2.89
C PRO A 306 10.09 -6.64 -4.20
N THR A 307 9.58 -6.01 -5.25
CA THR A 307 10.05 -6.16 -6.63
C THR A 307 10.45 -4.80 -7.19
N ASP A 308 11.54 -4.76 -7.94
CA ASP A 308 12.03 -3.60 -8.68
C ASP A 308 12.61 -4.10 -10.01
N ASN A 309 12.11 -3.57 -11.13
CA ASN A 309 12.60 -3.90 -12.47
C ASN A 309 13.35 -2.73 -13.15
N GLY A 310 13.57 -1.63 -12.43
CA GLY A 310 14.19 -0.40 -12.93
C GLY A 310 13.22 0.56 -13.62
N PHE A 311 11.95 0.16 -13.82
CA PHE A 311 10.88 1.01 -14.33
C PHE A 311 9.81 1.25 -13.26
N SER A 312 9.26 0.18 -12.70
CA SER A 312 8.34 0.21 -11.56
C SER A 312 8.91 -0.59 -10.39
N SER A 313 8.43 -0.25 -9.20
CA SER A 313 8.92 -0.83 -7.95
C SER A 313 7.80 -0.86 -6.93
N SER A 314 7.70 -1.97 -6.19
CA SER A 314 6.76 -2.09 -5.07
C SER A 314 7.33 -1.53 -3.76
N PHE A 315 8.58 -1.06 -3.75
CA PHE A 315 9.20 -0.45 -2.58
C PHE A 315 8.60 0.94 -2.30
N GLY A 316 8.33 1.21 -1.01
CA GLY A 316 8.04 2.57 -0.55
C GLY A 316 9.25 3.48 -0.65
N SER A 317 9.01 4.79 -0.59
CA SER A 317 10.03 5.84 -0.66
C SER A 317 10.02 6.68 0.61
N LEU A 318 11.19 7.08 1.07
CA LEU A 318 11.37 8.04 2.17
C LEU A 318 12.27 9.17 1.67
N LEU A 319 11.69 10.35 1.51
CA LEU A 319 12.42 11.57 1.15
C LEU A 319 12.26 12.56 2.30
N LEU A 320 13.36 13.09 2.80
CA LEU A 320 13.37 14.05 3.91
C LEU A 320 14.28 15.21 3.56
N ALA A 321 13.87 16.42 3.94
CA ALA A 321 14.66 17.62 3.79
C ALA A 321 14.40 18.58 4.95
N GLY A 322 15.47 19.18 5.46
CA GLY A 322 15.38 20.12 6.57
C GLY A 322 16.66 20.14 7.41
N PRO A 323 16.67 20.91 8.50
CA PRO A 323 17.82 21.03 9.40
C PRO A 323 18.28 19.69 9.98
N GLY A 324 19.60 19.50 10.07
CA GLY A 324 20.20 18.28 10.63
C GLY A 324 20.14 17.04 9.73
N LEU A 325 19.63 17.15 8.50
CA LEU A 325 19.59 16.07 7.51
C LEU A 325 20.65 16.26 6.42
N LYS A 326 21.25 15.14 6.00
CA LYS A 326 22.27 15.13 4.94
C LYS A 326 21.72 15.62 3.61
N GLN A 327 22.42 16.58 3.02
CA GLN A 327 22.10 17.11 1.69
C GLN A 327 22.63 16.21 0.58
N GLY A 328 21.79 15.92 -0.42
CA GLY A 328 22.15 15.12 -1.59
C GLY A 328 22.51 13.66 -1.28
N TYR A 329 22.11 13.14 -0.10
CA TYR A 329 22.37 11.76 0.28
C TYR A 329 21.29 10.83 -0.27
N SER A 330 21.74 9.76 -0.92
CA SER A 330 20.90 8.59 -1.23
C SER A 330 21.46 7.40 -0.49
N ARG A 331 20.60 6.71 0.27
CA ARG A 331 21.02 5.53 1.04
C ARG A 331 21.38 4.40 0.06
N PRO A 332 22.55 3.76 0.20
CA PRO A 332 22.91 2.57 -0.59
C PRO A 332 22.31 1.28 0.04
N PRO A 333 21.17 0.76 -0.43
CA PRO A 333 20.53 -0.43 0.15
C PRO A 333 21.41 -1.69 0.07
N GLU A 334 22.22 -1.83 -0.98
CA GLU A 334 23.15 -2.94 -1.17
C GLU A 334 24.25 -3.00 -0.09
N ARG A 335 24.56 -1.85 0.54
CA ARG A 335 25.57 -1.75 1.60
C ARG A 335 24.94 -1.72 2.99
N LEU A 336 23.86 -0.96 3.16
CA LEU A 336 23.26 -0.66 4.46
C LEU A 336 21.95 -1.40 4.72
N GLY A 337 21.41 -2.13 3.75
CA GLY A 337 20.05 -2.65 3.78
C GLY A 337 19.00 -1.56 3.59
N TYR A 338 17.73 -1.96 3.48
CA TYR A 338 16.61 -1.04 3.41
C TYR A 338 16.27 -0.45 4.78
N ILE A 339 15.58 0.69 4.77
CA ILE A 339 14.86 1.20 5.94
C ILE A 339 13.52 0.47 5.99
N HIS A 340 13.15 -0.07 7.14
CA HIS A 340 11.86 -0.73 7.31
C HIS A 340 10.78 0.29 7.66
N ALA A 341 9.52 0.03 7.33
CA ALA A 341 8.41 0.93 7.66
C ALA A 341 8.34 1.26 9.17
N ALA A 342 8.67 0.28 10.03
CA ALA A 342 8.73 0.47 11.49
C ALA A 342 9.78 1.50 11.94
N ASP A 343 10.80 1.78 11.12
CA ASP A 343 11.88 2.73 11.41
C ASP A 343 11.47 4.19 11.16
N VAL A 344 10.38 4.43 10.40
CA VAL A 344 9.94 5.78 10.02
C VAL A 344 9.52 6.59 11.25
N ALA A 345 8.62 6.06 12.07
CA ALA A 345 8.12 6.75 13.26
C ALA A 345 9.25 7.14 14.25
N PRO A 346 10.14 6.24 14.71
CA PRO A 346 11.22 6.62 15.59
C PRO A 346 12.22 7.59 14.94
N THR A 347 12.42 7.51 13.61
CA THR A 347 13.26 8.48 12.89
C THR A 347 12.65 9.89 12.90
N VAL A 348 11.35 10.01 12.62
CA VAL A 348 10.65 11.30 12.68
C VAL A 348 10.61 11.85 14.10
N CYS A 349 10.34 11.01 15.12
CA CYS A 349 10.40 11.43 16.53
C CYS A 349 11.79 11.94 16.92
N HIS A 350 12.85 11.29 16.44
CA HIS A 350 14.22 11.75 16.67
C HIS A 350 14.48 13.13 16.05
N ILE A 351 13.99 13.38 14.83
CA ILE A 351 14.09 14.70 14.17
C ILE A 351 13.33 15.77 14.97
N LEU A 352 12.14 15.43 15.50
CA LEU A 352 11.33 16.33 16.33
C LEU A 352 11.86 16.52 17.76
N GLY A 353 12.86 15.75 18.20
CA GLY A 353 13.37 15.79 19.57
C GLY A 353 12.38 15.26 20.61
N VAL A 354 11.48 14.35 20.23
CA VAL A 354 10.48 13.74 21.12
C VAL A 354 10.70 12.24 21.25
N GLU A 355 10.20 11.66 22.34
CA GLU A 355 10.20 10.21 22.50
C GLU A 355 9.26 9.55 21.49
N PRO A 356 9.63 8.40 20.90
CA PRO A 356 8.75 7.65 20.02
C PRO A 356 7.53 7.11 20.79
N PRO A 357 6.45 6.73 20.08
CA PRO A 357 5.31 6.05 20.71
C PRO A 357 5.76 4.84 21.54
N ALA A 358 5.09 4.58 22.66
CA ALA A 358 5.49 3.51 23.60
C ALA A 358 5.53 2.11 22.96
N GLN A 359 4.80 1.90 21.87
CA GLN A 359 4.74 0.66 21.09
C GLN A 359 5.71 0.64 19.91
N SER A 360 6.57 1.65 19.73
CA SER A 360 7.54 1.71 18.65
C SER A 360 8.55 0.56 18.74
N GLN A 361 8.80 -0.11 17.62
CA GLN A 361 9.71 -1.26 17.54
C GLN A 361 10.84 -1.09 16.52
N GLY A 362 10.77 -0.08 15.66
CA GLY A 362 11.85 0.21 14.70
C GLY A 362 13.01 0.97 15.32
N ALA A 363 14.06 1.13 14.52
CA ALA A 363 15.25 1.87 14.86
C ALA A 363 15.27 3.26 14.19
N VAL A 364 16.02 4.19 14.75
CA VAL A 364 16.30 5.48 14.10
C VAL A 364 17.25 5.25 12.92
N ALA A 365 16.85 5.68 11.71
CA ALA A 365 17.68 5.68 10.52
C ALA A 365 18.74 6.81 10.58
N ARG A 366 19.73 6.64 11.46
CA ARG A 366 20.73 7.69 11.78
C ARG A 366 21.60 8.11 10.60
N ASP A 367 21.76 7.27 9.60
CA ASP A 367 22.58 7.58 8.42
C ASP A 367 22.00 8.72 7.57
N LEU A 368 20.72 9.06 7.76
CA LEU A 368 20.07 10.23 7.16
C LEU A 368 20.51 11.56 7.81
N LEU A 369 21.06 11.51 9.02
CA LEU A 369 21.37 12.69 9.83
C LEU A 369 22.79 13.22 9.57
N ASP A 370 22.95 14.54 9.60
CA ASP A 370 24.26 15.18 9.49
C ASP A 370 25.20 14.73 10.62
N GLY A 371 26.49 14.56 10.27
CA GLY A 371 27.51 14.10 11.20
C GLY A 371 27.49 12.61 11.53
N TRP A 372 26.52 11.84 11.03
CA TRP A 372 26.44 10.39 11.23
C TRP A 372 26.96 9.61 10.03
N GLU A 373 28.25 9.28 10.06
CA GLU A 373 28.87 8.47 9.02
C GLU A 373 28.79 6.97 9.33
N MET A 374 28.16 6.21 8.42
CA MET A 374 28.12 4.74 8.49
C MET A 374 29.42 4.15 7.95
N VAL A 375 30.50 4.30 8.73
CA VAL A 375 31.80 3.71 8.42
C VAL A 375 31.84 2.28 8.95
N ARG A 376 31.84 1.29 8.04
CA ARG A 376 32.19 -0.09 8.39
C ARG A 376 33.68 -0.29 8.11
N SER A 377 34.53 -0.17 9.13
CA SER A 377 35.91 -0.68 9.04
C SER A 377 35.85 -2.21 9.15
N ARG A 378 36.33 -2.91 8.13
CA ARG A 378 36.49 -4.37 8.17
C ARG A 378 37.74 -4.77 8.93
#